data_AF-A0A975SBL4-F1
#
_entry.id   AF-A0A975SBL4-F1
#
_cell.length_a   1.000
_cell.length_b   1.000
_cell.length_c   1.000
_cell.angle_alpha   90.00
_cell.angle_beta   90.00
_cell.angle_gamma   90.00
#
_symmetry.space_group_name_H-M   'P 1'
#
loop_
_entity.id
_entity.type
_entity.pdbx_description
1 polymer ?
#
loop_
_entity_poly.entity_id
_entity_poly.type
_entity_poly.pdbx_seq_one_letter_code
_entity_poly.pdbx_strand_id
1 'polypeptide(L)'
;MSDFLSECKPCKFMTQASLDVLVVEHEIWLESKGKEGERLVLSSYDFSDFDFSKLFLKQAVFENCDFSYAKFDDVFLAESCFKSCRFDYAKFKGVNLYKACFKDCSFLDNSFNLCVLSFAKFKGVNGFFVSFKDCSLVSCFLDEGKFYFSKFSRCDLKNLGFDSFIFESCDFLHCDFLACDLSKARLWFCHFSDVRGLEFSSFEFASNNGNSHFVFYFFRDCDLVLLGDFQGRLKDFEKAFDDCLEGNFSFLSRGKNPIRLNENHRFLFSSLVSCF
;
A
#
# COMPACT_ATOMS: atom_id res chain seq x y z
N MET A 1 -10.22 20.69 -13.72
CA MET A 1 -9.34 19.87 -14.58
C MET A 1 -8.19 20.76 -15.08
N SER A 2 -7.36 21.28 -14.16
CA SER A 2 -6.28 22.21 -14.52
C SER A 2 -5.11 22.33 -13.53
N ASP A 3 -4.98 21.47 -12.50
CA ASP A 3 -3.91 21.63 -11.47
C ASP A 3 -3.02 20.38 -11.30
N PHE A 4 -2.76 19.62 -12.37
CA PHE A 4 -1.92 18.40 -12.32
C PHE A 4 -0.52 18.54 -12.92
N LEU A 5 -0.11 19.74 -13.32
CA LEU A 5 1.27 19.99 -13.75
C LEU A 5 1.97 20.79 -12.67
N SER A 6 2.47 20.11 -11.63
CA SER A 6 3.47 20.73 -10.76
C SER A 6 4.69 21.05 -11.64
N GLU A 7 5.00 22.33 -11.78
CA GLU A 7 6.18 22.80 -12.50
C GLU A 7 7.42 22.07 -11.99
N CYS A 8 8.08 21.27 -12.85
CA CYS A 8 9.35 20.64 -12.52
C CYS A 8 10.36 21.73 -12.18
N LYS A 9 10.85 21.75 -10.93
CA LYS A 9 12.02 22.54 -10.55
C LYS A 9 13.22 22.14 -11.42
N PRO A 10 14.13 23.07 -11.77
CA PRO A 10 15.25 22.77 -12.65
C PRO A 10 16.14 21.68 -12.02
N CYS A 11 16.18 20.53 -12.68
CA CYS A 11 17.03 19.40 -12.29
C CYS A 11 18.38 19.51 -13.02
N LYS A 12 19.45 19.11 -12.33
CA LYS A 12 20.80 18.98 -12.87
C LYS A 12 20.86 17.73 -13.74
N PHE A 13 21.56 17.83 -14.85
CA PHE A 13 21.77 16.69 -15.74
C PHE A 13 22.83 15.73 -15.14
N MET A 14 22.54 14.43 -15.12
CA MET A 14 23.48 13.36 -14.77
C MET A 14 23.71 12.48 -16.01
N THR A 15 24.84 11.76 -16.08
CA THR A 15 25.02 10.66 -17.04
C THR A 15 25.09 9.33 -16.32
N GLN A 16 24.70 8.22 -16.97
CA GLN A 16 24.79 6.88 -16.38
C GLN A 16 26.22 6.58 -15.90
N ALA A 17 27.24 6.86 -16.72
CA ALA A 17 28.63 6.64 -16.36
C ALA A 17 29.07 7.44 -15.13
N SER A 18 28.57 8.67 -14.97
CA SER A 18 28.84 9.48 -13.77
C SER A 18 28.17 8.90 -12.53
N LEU A 19 26.93 8.40 -12.67
CA LEU A 19 26.23 7.72 -11.59
C LEU A 19 26.98 6.45 -11.18
N ASP A 20 27.41 5.62 -12.14
CA ASP A 20 28.09 4.36 -11.86
C ASP A 20 29.37 4.57 -11.02
N VAL A 21 30.13 5.64 -11.28
CA VAL A 21 31.30 6.02 -10.46
C VAL A 21 30.90 6.37 -9.03
N LEU A 22 29.83 7.13 -8.84
CA LEU A 22 29.34 7.49 -7.50
C LEU A 22 28.83 6.27 -6.73
N VAL A 23 28.26 5.28 -7.44
CA VAL A 23 27.81 4.02 -6.83
C VAL A 23 28.99 3.21 -6.30
N VAL A 24 30.13 3.18 -7.00
CA VAL A 24 31.33 2.49 -6.50
C VAL A 24 31.80 3.08 -5.16
N GLU A 25 31.87 4.41 -5.05
CA GLU A 25 32.24 5.08 -3.79
C GLU A 25 31.23 4.79 -2.67
N HIS A 26 29.94 4.68 -3.02
CA HIS A 26 28.87 4.33 -2.07
C HIS A 26 28.95 2.88 -1.59
N GLU A 27 29.33 1.94 -2.45
CA GLU A 27 29.54 0.55 -2.07
C GLU A 27 30.72 0.43 -1.08
N ILE A 28 31.83 1.13 -1.33
CA ILE A 28 32.95 1.23 -0.38
C ILE A 28 32.49 1.83 0.96
N TRP A 29 31.63 2.85 0.91
CA TRP A 29 31.03 3.45 2.09
C TRP A 29 30.18 2.47 2.90
N LEU A 30 29.38 1.63 2.23
CA LEU A 30 28.59 0.60 2.90
C LEU A 30 29.47 -0.49 3.54
N GLU A 31 30.47 -0.98 2.82
CA GLU A 31 31.37 -2.04 3.30
C GLU A 31 32.22 -1.58 4.49
N SER A 32 32.72 -0.34 4.43
CA SER A 32 33.55 0.25 5.47
C SER A 32 32.73 0.71 6.69
N LYS A 33 31.39 0.66 6.62
CA LYS A 33 30.45 1.24 7.60
C LYS A 33 30.69 2.74 7.79
N GLY A 34 30.95 3.43 6.69
CA GLY A 34 31.13 4.87 6.61
C GLY A 34 32.51 5.39 7.01
N LYS A 35 33.55 4.55 6.95
CA LYS A 35 34.94 4.97 7.24
C LYS A 35 35.70 5.41 5.98
N GLU A 36 35.35 4.84 4.84
CA GLU A 36 35.97 5.06 3.52
C GLU A 36 34.86 5.19 2.47
N GLY A 37 35.16 5.81 1.32
CA GLY A 37 34.15 6.10 0.29
C GLY A 37 33.16 7.18 0.72
N GLU A 38 32.14 7.41 -0.10
CA GLU A 38 31.16 8.47 0.11
C GLU A 38 29.73 7.93 -0.01
N ARG A 39 28.87 8.29 0.95
CA ARG A 39 27.45 7.91 0.88
C ARG A 39 26.81 8.59 -0.32
N LEU A 40 26.04 7.82 -1.10
CA LEU A 40 25.26 8.35 -2.21
C LEU A 40 24.14 9.26 -1.69
N VAL A 41 24.36 10.57 -1.83
CA VAL A 41 23.39 11.63 -1.54
C VAL A 41 23.24 12.49 -2.78
N LEU A 42 22.12 12.34 -3.49
CA LEU A 42 21.86 13.04 -4.74
C LEU A 42 20.67 13.98 -4.57
N SER A 43 20.84 15.24 -4.96
CA SER A 43 19.80 16.25 -4.85
C SER A 43 19.62 17.03 -6.13
N SER A 44 18.36 17.18 -6.54
CA SER A 44 17.93 17.93 -7.72
C SER A 44 18.57 17.40 -9.01
N TYR A 45 18.58 16.09 -9.22
CA TYR A 45 19.06 15.45 -10.44
C TYR A 45 17.92 14.90 -11.27
N ASP A 46 18.07 14.98 -12.59
CA ASP A 46 17.23 14.29 -13.56
C ASP A 46 17.83 12.91 -13.86
N PHE A 47 17.09 11.87 -13.48
CA PHE A 47 17.34 10.47 -13.78
C PHE A 47 16.23 9.90 -14.66
N SER A 48 15.54 10.74 -15.42
CA SER A 48 14.53 10.26 -16.34
C SER A 48 15.16 9.30 -17.35
N ASP A 49 14.46 8.19 -17.63
CA ASP A 49 14.91 7.11 -18.51
C ASP A 49 16.19 6.36 -18.06
N PHE A 50 16.70 6.59 -16.85
CA PHE A 50 17.89 5.88 -16.36
C PHE A 50 17.61 4.41 -16.06
N ASP A 51 18.64 3.58 -16.24
CA ASP A 51 18.62 2.19 -15.81
C ASP A 51 19.37 2.04 -14.48
N PHE A 52 18.62 1.81 -13.41
CA PHE A 52 19.16 1.53 -12.08
C PHE A 52 19.31 0.03 -11.82
N SER A 53 19.01 -0.83 -12.80
CA SER A 53 18.89 -2.27 -12.60
C SER A 53 20.14 -2.85 -11.93
N LYS A 54 19.92 -3.69 -10.92
CA LYS A 54 20.94 -4.41 -10.15
C LYS A 54 21.92 -3.57 -9.32
N LEU A 55 21.72 -2.25 -9.24
CA LEU A 55 22.58 -1.39 -8.41
C LEU A 55 22.38 -1.65 -6.91
N PHE A 56 23.45 -1.51 -6.14
CA PHE A 56 23.43 -1.63 -4.68
C PHE A 56 23.36 -0.24 -4.02
N LEU A 57 22.14 0.23 -3.81
CA LEU A 57 21.82 1.58 -3.35
C LEU A 57 21.24 1.60 -1.93
N LYS A 58 21.65 0.61 -1.11
CA LYS A 58 21.24 0.53 0.29
C LYS A 58 21.60 1.83 0.99
N GLN A 59 20.68 2.38 1.79
CA GLN A 59 20.86 3.64 2.53
C GLN A 59 21.15 4.88 1.65
N ALA A 60 21.00 4.83 0.32
CA ALA A 60 21.13 6.02 -0.52
C ALA A 60 20.05 7.06 -0.19
N VAL A 61 20.36 8.34 -0.43
CA VAL A 61 19.44 9.46 -0.21
C VAL A 61 19.25 10.23 -1.50
N PHE A 62 17.99 10.43 -1.87
CA PHE A 62 17.59 11.19 -3.05
C PHE A 62 16.60 12.28 -2.64
N GLU A 63 16.90 13.52 -3.01
CA GLU A 63 16.05 14.67 -2.71
C GLU A 63 15.74 15.51 -3.95
N ASN A 64 14.47 15.77 -4.22
CA ASN A 64 14.04 16.57 -5.38
C ASN A 64 14.53 16.01 -6.72
N CYS A 65 14.69 14.70 -6.84
CA CYS A 65 15.13 14.05 -8.08
C CYS A 65 13.93 13.61 -8.93
N ASP A 66 14.12 13.61 -10.24
CA ASP A 66 13.18 13.05 -11.21
C ASP A 66 13.63 11.66 -11.63
N PHE A 67 12.78 10.65 -11.45
CA PHE A 67 12.99 9.27 -11.89
C PHE A 67 11.95 8.86 -12.93
N SER A 68 11.37 9.82 -13.65
CA SER A 68 10.30 9.52 -14.60
C SER A 68 10.78 8.54 -15.67
N TYR A 69 9.99 7.51 -15.97
CA TYR A 69 10.35 6.43 -16.91
C TYR A 69 11.58 5.60 -16.51
N ALA A 70 12.20 5.84 -15.35
CA ALA A 70 13.36 5.09 -14.91
C ALA A 70 13.03 3.62 -14.65
N LYS A 71 14.03 2.77 -14.84
CA LYS A 71 13.92 1.33 -14.69
C LYS A 71 14.66 0.86 -13.44
N PHE A 72 13.94 0.13 -12.60
CA PHE A 72 14.46 -0.50 -11.40
C PHE A 72 14.19 -2.00 -11.45
N ASP A 73 15.06 -2.78 -12.11
CA ASP A 73 15.01 -4.25 -12.02
C ASP A 73 16.05 -4.76 -11.02
N ASP A 74 15.62 -5.51 -10.01
CA ASP A 74 16.46 -6.20 -9.03
C ASP A 74 17.44 -5.26 -8.27
N VAL A 75 17.00 -4.02 -8.02
CA VAL A 75 17.79 -2.99 -7.32
C VAL A 75 17.68 -3.15 -5.80
N PHE A 76 18.78 -2.93 -5.09
CA PHE A 76 18.79 -2.95 -3.61
C PHE A 76 18.69 -1.53 -3.07
N LEU A 77 17.51 -1.13 -2.62
CA LEU A 77 17.19 0.18 -2.06
C LEU A 77 16.75 0.08 -0.59
N ALA A 78 17.19 -0.97 0.12
CA ALA A 78 16.86 -1.14 1.53
C ALA A 78 17.34 0.09 2.33
N GLU A 79 16.50 0.57 3.25
CA GLU A 79 16.79 1.72 4.13
C GLU A 79 17.13 3.03 3.39
N SER A 80 16.82 3.14 2.08
CA SER A 80 17.02 4.37 1.33
C SER A 80 15.95 5.41 1.66
N CYS A 81 16.25 6.69 1.40
CA CYS A 81 15.34 7.80 1.61
C CYS A 81 15.11 8.56 0.30
N PHE A 82 13.84 8.77 -0.04
CA PHE A 82 13.39 9.58 -1.15
C PHE A 82 12.53 10.72 -0.61
N LYS A 83 12.88 11.96 -0.96
CA LYS A 83 12.15 13.14 -0.50
C LYS A 83 11.84 14.05 -1.67
N SER A 84 10.57 14.36 -1.86
CA SER A 84 10.11 15.24 -2.94
C SER A 84 10.56 14.75 -4.33
N CYS A 85 10.65 13.43 -4.51
CA CYS A 85 11.04 12.80 -5.77
C CYS A 85 9.82 12.49 -6.63
N ARG A 86 10.01 12.54 -7.94
CA ARG A 86 9.02 12.16 -8.94
C ARG A 86 9.36 10.78 -9.50
N PHE A 87 8.38 9.89 -9.62
CA PHE A 87 8.56 8.54 -10.15
C PHE A 87 7.66 8.23 -11.34
N ASP A 88 7.00 9.19 -11.94
CA ASP A 88 5.98 8.96 -12.97
C ASP A 88 6.45 7.96 -14.06
N TYR A 89 5.65 6.94 -14.35
CA TYR A 89 5.91 5.88 -15.32
C TYR A 89 7.13 4.98 -15.04
N ALA A 90 7.81 5.16 -13.90
CA ALA A 90 8.90 4.30 -13.48
C ALA A 90 8.42 2.86 -13.22
N LYS A 91 9.30 1.91 -13.53
CA LYS A 91 9.04 0.48 -13.39
C LYS A 91 9.94 -0.13 -12.32
N PHE A 92 9.32 -0.84 -11.38
CA PHE A 92 9.99 -1.53 -10.30
C PHE A 92 9.70 -3.02 -10.42
N LYS A 93 10.73 -3.83 -10.58
CA LYS A 93 10.63 -5.28 -10.62
C LYS A 93 11.67 -5.90 -9.69
N GLY A 94 11.26 -6.74 -8.75
CA GLY A 94 12.21 -7.42 -7.85
C GLY A 94 12.99 -6.48 -6.92
N VAL A 95 12.51 -5.24 -6.74
CA VAL A 95 13.25 -4.22 -5.97
C VAL A 95 13.11 -4.48 -4.49
N ASN A 96 14.24 -4.40 -3.78
CA ASN A 96 14.26 -4.45 -2.32
C ASN A 96 14.17 -3.02 -1.77
N LEU A 97 13.00 -2.66 -1.24
CA LEU A 97 12.66 -1.40 -0.57
C LEU A 97 12.44 -1.60 0.94
N TYR A 98 13.02 -2.64 1.53
CA TYR A 98 12.89 -2.92 2.96
C TYR A 98 13.28 -1.70 3.79
N LYS A 99 12.36 -1.21 4.64
CA LYS A 99 12.55 0.02 5.46
C LYS A 99 12.86 1.29 4.66
N ALA A 100 12.60 1.33 3.35
CA ALA A 100 12.74 2.56 2.58
C ALA A 100 11.75 3.64 3.04
N CYS A 101 12.12 4.90 2.89
CA CYS A 101 11.27 6.04 3.25
C CYS A 101 10.96 6.87 2.01
N PHE A 102 9.68 7.08 1.73
CA PHE A 102 9.18 7.98 0.71
C PHE A 102 8.45 9.14 1.39
N LYS A 103 8.96 10.35 1.22
CA LYS A 103 8.37 11.56 1.76
C LYS A 103 8.02 12.52 0.65
N ASP A 104 6.77 12.97 0.59
CA ASP A 104 6.28 13.97 -0.37
C ASP A 104 6.58 13.60 -1.83
N CYS A 105 6.60 12.31 -2.16
CA CYS A 105 6.92 11.79 -3.49
C CYS A 105 5.66 11.62 -4.35
N SER A 106 5.79 11.77 -5.67
CA SER A 106 4.71 11.53 -6.63
C SER A 106 4.91 10.25 -7.42
N PHE A 107 3.79 9.56 -7.66
CA PHE A 107 3.71 8.34 -8.47
C PHE A 107 2.55 8.51 -9.45
N LEU A 108 2.81 8.26 -10.73
CA LEU A 108 1.80 8.27 -11.79
C LEU A 108 2.04 7.08 -12.69
N ASP A 109 1.06 6.20 -12.83
CA ASP A 109 1.12 5.05 -13.74
C ASP A 109 2.38 4.18 -13.54
N ASN A 110 2.63 3.87 -12.27
CA ASN A 110 3.77 3.07 -11.83
C ASN A 110 3.43 1.59 -11.71
N SER A 111 4.42 0.73 -11.93
CA SER A 111 4.30 -0.70 -11.70
C SER A 111 5.37 -1.21 -10.75
N PHE A 112 4.95 -1.73 -9.60
CA PHE A 112 5.74 -2.50 -8.65
C PHE A 112 5.38 -3.97 -8.79
N ASN A 113 6.33 -4.79 -9.24
CA ASN A 113 6.15 -6.22 -9.40
C ASN A 113 7.20 -6.97 -8.58
N LEU A 114 6.78 -7.93 -7.75
CA LEU A 114 7.71 -8.77 -6.97
C LEU A 114 8.63 -7.96 -6.04
N CYS A 115 8.18 -6.79 -5.59
CA CYS A 115 8.98 -5.91 -4.74
C CYS A 115 8.80 -6.25 -3.26
N VAL A 116 9.86 -6.04 -2.47
CA VAL A 116 9.84 -6.18 -1.01
C VAL A 116 9.87 -4.80 -0.39
N LEU A 117 8.73 -4.35 0.15
CA LEU A 117 8.58 -3.04 0.77
C LEU A 117 8.39 -3.13 2.28
N SER A 118 8.58 -4.30 2.91
CA SER A 118 8.25 -4.48 4.33
C SER A 118 8.90 -3.40 5.20
N PHE A 119 8.12 -2.85 6.14
CA PHE A 119 8.50 -1.73 7.02
C PHE A 119 8.81 -0.40 6.33
N ALA A 120 8.51 -0.25 5.03
CA ALA A 120 8.65 1.03 4.35
C ALA A 120 7.66 2.06 4.87
N LYS A 121 8.03 3.33 4.76
CA LYS A 121 7.23 4.47 5.19
C LYS A 121 6.88 5.34 4.00
N PHE A 122 5.61 5.72 3.90
CA PHE A 122 5.11 6.60 2.85
C PHE A 122 4.40 7.78 3.52
N LYS A 123 5.06 8.93 3.61
CA LYS A 123 4.48 10.15 4.19
C LYS A 123 4.22 11.19 3.11
N GLY A 124 3.01 11.74 3.04
CA GLY A 124 2.71 12.81 2.07
C GLY A 124 2.74 12.35 0.61
N VAL A 125 2.71 11.04 0.35
CA VAL A 125 2.84 10.53 -1.02
C VAL A 125 1.56 10.72 -1.81
N ASN A 126 1.71 10.94 -3.11
CA ASN A 126 0.59 11.14 -4.02
C ASN A 126 0.70 10.17 -5.20
N GLY A 127 -0.17 9.16 -5.24
CA GLY A 127 -0.16 8.14 -6.28
C GLY A 127 -1.45 8.10 -7.10
N PHE A 128 -1.31 8.05 -8.42
CA PHE A 128 -2.40 7.80 -9.37
C PHE A 128 -2.06 6.61 -10.25
N PHE A 129 -3.01 5.69 -10.44
CA PHE A 129 -2.83 4.52 -11.29
C PHE A 129 -1.61 3.66 -10.89
N VAL A 130 -1.31 3.58 -9.60
CA VAL A 130 -0.18 2.79 -9.12
C VAL A 130 -0.58 1.33 -9.01
N SER A 131 0.22 0.43 -9.59
CA SER A 131 0.00 -1.02 -9.48
C SER A 131 1.07 -1.67 -8.63
N PHE A 132 0.63 -2.36 -7.56
CA PHE A 132 1.42 -3.31 -6.78
C PHE A 132 0.96 -4.72 -7.11
N LYS A 133 1.89 -5.58 -7.53
CA LYS A 133 1.62 -6.95 -7.90
C LYS A 133 2.66 -7.89 -7.31
N ASP A 134 2.21 -8.91 -6.60
CA ASP A 134 3.07 -9.90 -5.95
C ASP A 134 4.09 -9.25 -5.00
N CYS A 135 3.70 -8.18 -4.32
CA CYS A 135 4.57 -7.38 -3.45
C CYS A 135 4.34 -7.69 -1.96
N SER A 136 5.38 -7.51 -1.14
CA SER A 136 5.25 -7.50 0.32
C SER A 136 5.25 -6.07 0.85
N LEU A 137 4.17 -5.66 1.50
CA LEU A 137 4.01 -4.38 2.20
C LEU A 137 3.77 -4.59 3.70
N VAL A 138 4.27 -5.71 4.24
CA VAL A 138 4.11 -6.07 5.65
C VAL A 138 4.67 -4.99 6.56
N SER A 139 3.86 -4.55 7.54
CA SER A 139 4.25 -3.53 8.53
C SER A 139 4.70 -2.19 7.92
N CYS A 140 4.26 -1.89 6.70
CA CYS A 140 4.40 -0.55 6.14
C CYS A 140 3.57 0.47 6.92
N PHE A 141 3.97 1.73 6.84
CA PHE A 141 3.21 2.84 7.43
C PHE A 141 2.91 3.92 6.39
N LEU A 142 1.64 4.24 6.20
CA LEU A 142 1.15 5.22 5.24
C LEU A 142 0.56 6.43 5.97
N ASP A 143 1.14 7.61 5.78
CA ASP A 143 0.85 8.80 6.58
C ASP A 143 0.54 10.00 5.67
N GLU A 144 -0.57 10.70 5.91
CA GLU A 144 -0.91 11.98 5.24
C GLU A 144 -0.83 11.94 3.69
N GLY A 145 -1.16 10.81 3.06
CA GLY A 145 -0.99 10.60 1.62
C GLY A 145 -2.23 10.02 0.94
N LYS A 146 -2.09 9.72 -0.36
CA LYS A 146 -3.22 9.23 -1.16
C LYS A 146 -2.82 8.31 -2.30
N PHE A 147 -3.67 7.32 -2.56
CA PHE A 147 -3.70 6.51 -3.77
C PHE A 147 -5.06 6.61 -4.45
N TYR A 148 -5.06 6.97 -5.74
CA TYR A 148 -6.24 6.99 -6.60
C TYR A 148 -6.13 5.96 -7.70
N PHE A 149 -7.24 5.29 -8.02
CA PHE A 149 -7.33 4.37 -9.16
C PHE A 149 -6.20 3.33 -9.17
N SER A 150 -5.74 2.94 -7.98
CA SER A 150 -4.55 2.12 -7.78
C SER A 150 -4.95 0.69 -7.47
N LYS A 151 -4.07 -0.25 -7.79
CA LYS A 151 -4.37 -1.68 -7.75
C LYS A 151 -3.32 -2.46 -6.97
N PHE A 152 -3.79 -3.28 -6.04
CA PHE A 152 -2.98 -4.21 -5.25
C PHE A 152 -3.44 -5.62 -5.60
N SER A 153 -2.53 -6.46 -6.11
CA SER A 153 -2.85 -7.83 -6.52
C SER A 153 -1.85 -8.82 -5.95
N ARG A 154 -2.33 -9.83 -5.20
CA ARG A 154 -1.49 -10.83 -4.54
C ARG A 154 -0.44 -10.19 -3.63
N CYS A 155 -0.85 -9.15 -2.89
CA CYS A 155 0.03 -8.43 -1.99
C CYS A 155 -0.12 -8.91 -0.54
N ASP A 156 1.00 -9.02 0.17
CA ASP A 156 1.00 -9.22 1.62
C ASP A 156 0.97 -7.84 2.31
N LEU A 157 -0.19 -7.48 2.87
CA LEU A 157 -0.45 -6.19 3.51
C LEU A 157 -0.55 -6.32 5.04
N LYS A 158 -0.08 -7.42 5.64
CA LYS A 158 -0.23 -7.63 7.10
C LYS A 158 0.32 -6.48 7.92
N ASN A 159 -0.40 -6.12 8.99
CA ASN A 159 0.00 -5.05 9.90
C ASN A 159 0.29 -3.73 9.18
N LEU A 160 -0.34 -3.48 8.03
CA LEU A 160 -0.26 -2.20 7.34
C LEU A 160 -0.93 -1.15 8.23
N GLY A 161 -0.13 -0.17 8.66
CA GLY A 161 -0.62 0.97 9.41
C GLY A 161 -0.88 2.16 8.50
N PHE A 162 -1.88 2.96 8.86
CA PHE A 162 -2.13 4.23 8.21
C PHE A 162 -2.63 5.29 9.21
N ASP A 163 -2.26 6.53 8.93
CA ASP A 163 -2.80 7.70 9.60
C ASP A 163 -3.16 8.75 8.55
N SER A 164 -4.43 9.15 8.53
CA SER A 164 -4.94 10.16 7.59
C SER A 164 -4.63 9.86 6.11
N PHE A 165 -4.55 8.59 5.74
CA PHE A 165 -4.25 8.15 4.37
C PHE A 165 -5.54 7.83 3.61
N ILE A 166 -5.58 8.23 2.33
CA ILE A 166 -6.75 8.07 1.46
C ILE A 166 -6.46 7.03 0.38
N PHE A 167 -7.35 6.04 0.28
CA PHE A 167 -7.49 5.21 -0.91
C PHE A 167 -8.82 5.57 -1.56
N GLU A 168 -8.78 5.98 -2.82
CA GLU A 168 -9.99 6.27 -3.59
C GLU A 168 -9.99 5.49 -4.89
N SER A 169 -11.10 4.82 -5.19
CA SER A 169 -11.26 3.97 -6.38
C SER A 169 -10.15 2.93 -6.52
N CYS A 170 -9.71 2.33 -5.41
CA CYS A 170 -8.63 1.35 -5.41
C CYS A 170 -9.15 -0.08 -5.40
N ASP A 171 -8.44 -0.96 -6.10
CA ASP A 171 -8.73 -2.39 -6.14
C ASP A 171 -7.74 -3.18 -5.27
N PHE A 172 -8.23 -4.06 -4.41
CA PHE A 172 -7.44 -5.02 -3.65
C PHE A 172 -7.88 -6.44 -4.00
N LEU A 173 -7.01 -7.21 -4.65
CA LEU A 173 -7.33 -8.56 -5.12
C LEU A 173 -6.33 -9.58 -4.59
N HIS A 174 -6.80 -10.67 -3.99
CA HIS A 174 -5.91 -11.72 -3.46
C HIS A 174 -4.93 -11.18 -2.40
N CYS A 175 -5.37 -10.20 -1.60
CA CYS A 175 -4.52 -9.49 -0.64
C CYS A 175 -4.72 -9.97 0.79
N ASP A 176 -3.68 -9.86 1.60
CA ASP A 176 -3.71 -10.23 3.01
C ASP A 176 -3.60 -9.02 3.93
N PHE A 177 -4.67 -8.71 4.67
CA PHE A 177 -4.77 -7.59 5.60
C PHE A 177 -4.69 -8.01 7.07
N LEU A 178 -4.27 -9.24 7.39
CA LEU A 178 -4.26 -9.70 8.78
C LEU A 178 -3.53 -8.71 9.72
N ALA A 179 -4.17 -8.39 10.84
CA ALA A 179 -3.71 -7.42 11.84
C ALA A 179 -3.59 -5.96 11.32
N CYS A 180 -4.30 -5.60 10.26
CA CYS A 180 -4.45 -4.20 9.84
C CYS A 180 -5.60 -3.51 10.60
N ASP A 181 -5.29 -2.42 11.29
CA ASP A 181 -6.30 -1.58 11.92
C ASP A 181 -6.87 -0.58 10.91
N LEU A 182 -8.01 -0.89 10.30
CA LEU A 182 -8.69 -0.06 9.30
C LEU A 182 -9.46 1.14 9.87
N SER A 183 -9.48 1.34 11.19
CA SER A 183 -10.27 2.42 11.83
C SER A 183 -9.91 3.84 11.35
N LYS A 184 -8.67 4.04 10.88
CA LYS A 184 -8.17 5.33 10.39
C LYS A 184 -8.03 5.42 8.87
N ALA A 185 -8.33 4.36 8.13
CA ALA A 185 -8.24 4.39 6.66
C ALA A 185 -9.45 5.11 6.08
N ARG A 186 -9.21 6.01 5.11
CA ARG A 186 -10.27 6.52 4.25
C ARG A 186 -10.27 5.69 2.98
N LEU A 187 -11.28 4.85 2.82
CA LEU A 187 -11.39 3.86 1.75
C LEU A 187 -12.63 4.20 0.89
N TRP A 188 -12.51 5.12 -0.05
CA TRP A 188 -13.61 5.58 -0.90
C TRP A 188 -13.69 4.78 -2.19
N PHE A 189 -14.88 4.27 -2.54
CA PHE A 189 -15.11 3.52 -3.78
C PHE A 189 -14.11 2.37 -4.00
N CYS A 190 -13.58 1.79 -2.91
CA CYS A 190 -12.61 0.71 -2.98
C CYS A 190 -13.30 -0.64 -3.14
N HIS A 191 -12.65 -1.52 -3.89
CA HIS A 191 -13.14 -2.87 -4.15
C HIS A 191 -12.17 -3.89 -3.56
N PHE A 192 -12.73 -4.87 -2.85
CA PHE A 192 -12.01 -5.95 -2.20
C PHE A 192 -12.51 -7.29 -2.74
N SER A 193 -11.61 -8.10 -3.30
CA SER A 193 -11.93 -9.39 -3.87
C SER A 193 -10.91 -10.45 -3.44
N ASP A 194 -11.37 -11.56 -2.86
CA ASP A 194 -10.49 -12.63 -2.35
C ASP A 194 -9.42 -12.07 -1.40
N VAL A 195 -9.86 -11.36 -0.36
CA VAL A 195 -8.96 -10.79 0.64
C VAL A 195 -9.19 -11.46 1.98
N ARG A 196 -8.11 -11.55 2.78
CA ARG A 196 -8.18 -12.13 4.13
C ARG A 196 -7.76 -11.14 5.21
N GLY A 197 -8.25 -11.36 6.42
CA GLY A 197 -7.81 -10.62 7.60
C GLY A 197 -8.26 -9.17 7.64
N LEU A 198 -9.32 -8.80 6.92
CA LEU A 198 -9.94 -7.49 7.07
C LEU A 198 -10.59 -7.41 8.46
N GLU A 199 -9.98 -6.64 9.34
CA GLU A 199 -10.50 -6.36 10.67
C GLU A 199 -11.31 -5.05 10.64
N PHE A 200 -12.60 -5.14 10.93
CA PHE A 200 -13.47 -3.97 11.08
C PHE A 200 -13.71 -3.71 12.57
N SER A 201 -13.12 -2.63 13.10
CA SER A 201 -13.26 -2.24 14.50
C SER A 201 -14.27 -1.11 14.74
N SER A 202 -14.79 -0.45 13.69
CA SER A 202 -15.82 0.59 13.85
C SER A 202 -16.61 0.84 12.56
N PHE A 203 -17.93 0.63 12.60
CA PHE A 203 -18.85 1.22 11.64
C PHE A 203 -19.16 2.65 12.06
N GLU A 204 -18.76 3.65 11.29
CA GLU A 204 -19.55 4.89 11.20
C GLU A 204 -20.51 4.74 10.03
N PHE A 205 -21.73 4.28 10.31
CA PHE A 205 -22.83 4.52 9.38
C PHE A 205 -23.06 6.02 9.37
N ALA A 206 -22.66 6.69 8.30
CA ALA A 206 -22.92 8.11 8.14
C ALA A 206 -24.45 8.32 8.13
N SER A 207 -25.01 8.72 9.27
CA SER A 207 -26.44 9.01 9.39
C SER A 207 -26.81 10.16 8.45
N ASN A 208 -28.05 10.13 7.97
CA ASN A 208 -28.64 10.98 6.94
C ASN A 208 -28.77 12.49 7.30
N ASN A 209 -27.74 13.10 7.87
CA ASN A 209 -27.70 14.53 8.17
C ASN A 209 -26.80 15.27 7.18
N GLY A 210 -27.22 15.26 5.91
CA GLY A 210 -27.01 16.38 4.98
C GLY A 210 -25.60 16.63 4.40
N ASN A 211 -24.56 15.90 4.79
CA ASN A 211 -23.22 16.01 4.19
C ASN A 211 -22.46 14.66 4.14
N SER A 212 -23.20 13.57 4.17
CA SER A 212 -22.67 12.21 4.27
C SER A 212 -22.24 11.72 2.89
N HIS A 213 -20.93 11.69 2.61
CA HIS A 213 -20.39 10.92 1.50
C HIS A 213 -20.75 9.44 1.76
N PHE A 214 -21.68 8.89 0.97
CA PHE A 214 -21.96 7.46 0.98
C PHE A 214 -20.66 6.74 0.57
N VAL A 215 -20.04 6.06 1.52
CA VAL A 215 -18.88 5.22 1.23
C VAL A 215 -19.41 3.84 0.87
N PHE A 216 -19.50 3.57 -0.43
CA PHE A 216 -19.82 2.23 -0.92
C PHE A 216 -18.55 1.38 -0.87
N TYR A 217 -18.65 0.26 -0.16
CA TYR A 217 -17.64 -0.78 -0.15
C TYR A 217 -18.17 -1.98 -0.93
N PHE A 218 -17.38 -2.50 -1.86
CA PHE A 218 -17.73 -3.73 -2.58
C PHE A 218 -16.83 -4.86 -2.04
N PHE A 219 -17.44 -5.84 -1.40
CA PHE A 219 -16.77 -7.04 -0.88
C PHE A 219 -17.20 -8.25 -1.68
N ARG A 220 -16.23 -9.02 -2.17
CA ARG A 220 -16.46 -10.30 -2.84
C ARG A 220 -15.49 -11.34 -2.30
N ASP A 221 -16.00 -12.50 -1.88
CA ASP A 221 -15.18 -13.63 -1.40
C ASP A 221 -14.17 -13.21 -0.31
N CYS A 222 -14.62 -12.47 0.72
CA CYS A 222 -13.77 -11.90 1.77
C CYS A 222 -13.88 -12.67 3.09
N ASP A 223 -12.76 -12.96 3.74
CA ASP A 223 -12.75 -13.38 5.15
C ASP A 223 -12.84 -12.15 6.05
N LEU A 224 -14.03 -11.90 6.62
CA LEU A 224 -14.30 -10.78 7.52
C LEU A 224 -14.06 -11.17 8.97
N VAL A 225 -13.24 -10.39 9.69
CA VAL A 225 -13.00 -10.56 11.13
C VAL A 225 -13.55 -9.34 11.86
N LEU A 226 -14.55 -9.54 12.71
CA LEU A 226 -15.14 -8.47 13.53
C LEU A 226 -14.49 -8.48 14.90
N LEU A 227 -13.90 -7.34 15.29
CA LEU A 227 -13.31 -7.15 16.62
C LEU A 227 -13.85 -5.85 17.22
N GLY A 228 -14.74 -5.99 18.21
CA GLY A 228 -15.32 -4.86 18.94
C GLY A 228 -16.61 -5.23 19.66
N ASP A 229 -16.99 -4.42 20.65
CA ASP A 229 -18.32 -4.51 21.28
C ASP A 229 -19.33 -3.81 20.38
N PHE A 230 -20.15 -4.60 19.68
CA PHE A 230 -21.29 -4.04 18.94
C PHE A 230 -22.35 -3.54 19.94
N GLN A 231 -22.45 -2.22 20.10
CA GLN A 231 -23.55 -1.60 20.83
C GLN A 231 -24.73 -1.34 19.88
N GLY A 232 -25.56 -2.36 19.68
CA GLY A 232 -26.77 -2.30 18.86
C GLY A 232 -27.56 -3.60 18.94
N ARG A 233 -28.71 -3.69 18.25
CA ARG A 233 -29.45 -4.96 18.18
C ARG A 233 -28.87 -5.81 17.06
N LEU A 234 -28.70 -7.10 17.31
CA LEU A 234 -28.19 -8.06 16.32
C LEU A 234 -28.91 -7.98 14.96
N LYS A 235 -30.21 -7.70 14.95
CA LYS A 235 -31.02 -7.52 13.73
C LYS A 235 -30.62 -6.31 12.89
N ASP A 236 -30.15 -5.25 13.52
CA ASP A 236 -29.68 -4.05 12.82
C ASP A 236 -28.31 -4.32 12.19
N PHE A 237 -27.49 -5.16 12.84
CA PHE A 237 -26.24 -5.66 12.29
C PHE A 237 -26.48 -6.62 11.10
N GLU A 238 -27.37 -7.60 11.27
CA GLU A 238 -27.76 -8.54 10.20
C GLU A 238 -28.31 -7.80 9.00
N LYS A 239 -29.21 -6.82 9.20
CA LYS A 239 -29.75 -6.02 8.11
C LYS A 239 -28.68 -5.19 7.40
N ALA A 240 -27.77 -4.54 8.14
CA ALA A 240 -26.70 -3.77 7.52
C ALA A 240 -25.69 -4.65 6.75
N PHE A 241 -25.52 -5.89 7.20
CA PHE A 241 -24.75 -6.92 6.53
C PHE A 241 -25.46 -7.41 5.25
N ASP A 242 -26.76 -7.67 5.32
CA ASP A 242 -27.61 -8.06 4.18
C ASP A 242 -27.68 -6.96 3.12
N ASP A 243 -27.88 -5.70 3.53
CA ASP A 243 -27.92 -4.53 2.65
C ASP A 243 -26.57 -4.31 1.93
N CYS A 244 -25.44 -4.73 2.52
CA CYS A 244 -24.12 -4.74 1.83
C CYS A 244 -23.99 -5.85 0.78
N LEU A 245 -24.80 -6.92 0.87
CA LEU A 245 -24.70 -8.14 0.05
C LEU A 245 -25.69 -8.19 -1.13
N GLU A 246 -26.68 -7.30 -1.21
CA GLU A 246 -27.69 -7.30 -2.29
C GLU A 246 -27.13 -7.01 -3.70
N GLY A 247 -25.83 -6.75 -3.83
CA GLY A 247 -25.09 -6.75 -5.10
C GLY A 247 -24.78 -8.16 -5.65
N ASN A 248 -25.81 -8.92 -6.07
CA ASN A 248 -25.76 -10.12 -6.92
C ASN A 248 -24.72 -11.23 -6.59
N PHE A 249 -25.04 -12.15 -5.67
CA PHE A 249 -24.52 -13.55 -5.72
C PHE A 249 -25.54 -14.60 -5.26
N SER A 250 -25.60 -15.71 -6.01
CA SER A 250 -26.37 -16.91 -5.72
C SER A 250 -25.69 -17.78 -4.66
N PHE A 251 -26.45 -18.21 -3.65
CA PHE A 251 -26.00 -19.21 -2.67
C PHE A 251 -25.79 -20.58 -3.33
N LEU A 252 -24.57 -21.11 -3.21
CA LEU A 252 -24.32 -22.56 -3.25
C LEU A 252 -23.60 -22.92 -1.94
N SER A 253 -24.37 -23.36 -0.95
CA SER A 253 -23.83 -23.98 0.26
C SER A 253 -23.15 -25.29 -0.12
N ARG A 254 -21.86 -25.45 0.26
CA ARG A 254 -21.20 -26.75 0.50
C ARG A 254 -19.77 -26.54 1.00
N GLY A 255 -19.52 -26.83 2.28
CA GLY A 255 -18.17 -27.08 2.81
C GLY A 255 -17.95 -26.56 4.22
N LYS A 256 -17.61 -27.48 5.15
CA LYS A 256 -17.53 -27.29 6.61
C LYS A 256 -16.10 -26.98 7.07
N ASN A 257 -15.88 -25.88 7.82
CA ASN A 257 -15.27 -25.85 9.17
C ASN A 257 -15.00 -24.40 9.67
N PRO A 258 -14.99 -24.15 11.01
CA PRO A 258 -15.33 -22.86 11.62
C PRO A 258 -14.16 -22.08 12.24
N ILE A 259 -14.38 -20.77 12.36
CA ILE A 259 -13.58 -19.74 13.06
C ILE A 259 -13.44 -20.06 14.57
N ARG A 260 -12.27 -19.75 15.18
CA ARG A 260 -12.02 -19.88 16.64
C ARG A 260 -11.81 -18.49 17.29
N LEU A 261 -12.56 -18.19 18.36
CA LEU A 261 -12.43 -17.01 19.24
C LEU A 261 -12.50 -17.40 20.73
N ASN A 262 -11.89 -16.61 21.63
CA ASN A 262 -11.58 -16.98 23.04
C ASN A 262 -12.55 -16.35 24.09
N GLU A 263 -12.26 -16.51 25.39
CA GLU A 263 -13.11 -17.24 26.34
C GLU A 263 -14.34 -16.55 26.98
N ASN A 264 -14.58 -15.24 26.84
CA ASN A 264 -15.71 -14.56 27.53
C ASN A 264 -16.97 -14.30 26.68
N HIS A 265 -16.97 -14.67 25.38
CA HIS A 265 -18.13 -14.57 24.47
C HIS A 265 -18.55 -15.93 23.89
N ARG A 266 -18.29 -17.01 24.64
CA ARG A 266 -18.22 -18.39 24.12
C ARG A 266 -19.55 -19.11 23.79
N PHE A 267 -20.69 -18.46 23.92
CA PHE A 267 -21.99 -19.10 23.66
C PHE A 267 -22.88 -18.05 22.98
N LEU A 268 -23.11 -18.09 21.68
CA LEU A 268 -24.09 -18.98 21.06
C LEU A 268 -23.85 -19.07 19.54
N PHE A 269 -23.33 -20.19 19.03
CA PHE A 269 -23.70 -20.76 17.72
C PHE A 269 -23.24 -22.23 17.71
N SER A 270 -23.95 -23.08 18.44
CA SER A 270 -23.67 -24.53 18.55
C SER A 270 -24.60 -25.41 17.72
N SER A 271 -25.33 -24.88 16.72
CA SER A 271 -26.37 -25.66 16.04
C SER A 271 -26.44 -25.54 14.52
N LEU A 272 -25.31 -25.48 13.80
CA LEU A 272 -25.30 -25.64 12.34
C LEU A 272 -24.20 -26.61 11.85
N VAL A 273 -24.05 -27.71 12.59
CA VAL A 273 -23.48 -28.97 12.08
C VAL A 273 -24.63 -29.97 11.90
N SER A 274 -25.48 -29.76 10.89
CA SER A 274 -26.28 -30.83 10.29
C SER A 274 -27.06 -30.35 9.08
N CYS A 275 -26.81 -31.02 7.96
CA CYS A 275 -27.73 -31.24 6.85
C CYS A 275 -27.83 -30.18 5.73
N PHE A 276 -27.26 -30.62 4.59
CA PHE A 276 -27.46 -30.30 3.16
C PHE A 276 -26.71 -29.12 2.53
#